data_AF-S8C8R1-F1
#
_entry.id   AF-S8C8R1-F1
#
_cell.length_a   1.000
_cell.length_b   1.000
_cell.length_c   1.000
_cell.angle_alpha   90.00
_cell.angle_beta   90.00
_cell.angle_gamma   90.00
#
_symmetry.space_group_name_H-M   'P 1'
#
loop_
_entity.id
_entity.type
_entity.pdbx_description
1 polymer ?
#
loop_
_entity_poly.entity_id
_entity_poly.type
_entity_poly.pdbx_seq_one_letter_code
_entity_poly.pdbx_strand_id
1 'polypeptide(L)'
;TYLTVTAPETSPNTDGIHVSASQNVHISNCTIATGDDCISIVTGSQQIRATNITCGPGHGISVGSLGSKNSAAYVSDVIVNNANLTGTTNGVRIKTWEGGSGNASNIRFENIFMNNVQNPIIIDQNYCDQDSNIPCTDNDGSASAVQIRNVTYVNITGTSASPEAINFNCSKKYPCQEIVVQDVDLFSGENGGQSVEASCINVIPQ
;
A
#
# COMPACT_ATOMS: atom_id res chain seq x y z
N THR A 1 8.03 16.77 17.30
CA THR A 1 8.92 17.28 16.24
C THR A 1 8.21 17.11 14.91
N TYR A 2 8.35 18.06 14.00
CA TYR A 2 7.75 18.05 12.66
C TYR A 2 8.86 17.83 11.63
N LEU A 3 8.68 16.88 10.71
CA LEU A 3 9.66 16.54 9.67
C LEU A 3 9.09 16.90 8.29
N THR A 4 9.90 17.55 7.46
CA THR A 4 9.58 17.81 6.05
C THR A 4 10.63 17.15 5.15
N VAL A 5 10.19 16.38 4.16
CA VAL A 5 11.06 15.78 3.14
C VAL A 5 10.54 16.18 1.76
N THR A 6 11.41 16.72 0.91
CA THR A 6 11.03 17.20 -0.43
C THR A 6 12.03 16.75 -1.49
N ALA A 7 11.52 16.19 -2.58
CA ALA A 7 12.23 15.91 -3.82
C ALA A 7 11.30 16.18 -5.02
N PRO A 8 11.82 16.43 -6.23
CA PRO A 8 10.98 16.52 -7.42
C PRO A 8 10.17 15.23 -7.64
N GLU A 9 8.92 15.37 -8.10
CA GLU A 9 8.03 14.23 -8.42
C GLU A 9 8.65 13.25 -9.41
N THR A 10 9.45 13.75 -10.36
CA THR A 10 10.11 12.93 -11.37
C THR A 10 11.43 12.31 -10.90
N SER A 11 11.81 12.51 -9.64
CA SER A 11 13.07 11.98 -9.10
C SER A 11 12.90 10.51 -8.68
N PRO A 12 13.53 9.55 -9.40
CA PRO A 12 13.32 8.14 -9.12
C PRO A 12 13.87 7.76 -7.73
N ASN A 13 13.21 6.81 -7.07
CA ASN A 13 13.69 6.15 -5.84
C ASN A 13 14.01 7.13 -4.70
N THR A 14 13.25 8.23 -4.62
CA THR A 14 13.34 9.20 -3.51
C THR A 14 12.32 8.90 -2.44
N ASP A 15 12.39 7.71 -1.84
CA ASP A 15 11.55 7.35 -0.70
C ASP A 15 11.70 8.39 0.42
N GLY A 16 10.60 8.77 1.05
CA GLY A 16 10.61 9.69 2.19
C GLY A 16 11.19 9.01 3.44
N ILE A 17 10.48 7.99 3.94
CA ILE A 17 10.92 7.18 5.07
C ILE A 17 10.85 5.71 4.72
N HIS A 18 12.01 5.05 4.71
CA HIS A 18 12.13 3.61 4.50
C HIS A 18 12.36 2.87 5.82
N VAL A 19 11.44 1.99 6.20
CA VAL A 19 11.50 1.20 7.44
C VAL A 19 11.80 -0.25 7.09
N SER A 20 12.93 -0.75 7.59
CA SER A 20 13.40 -2.12 7.35
C SER A 20 13.96 -2.72 8.64
N ALA A 21 13.70 -4.02 8.87
CA ALA A 21 14.25 -4.78 10.00
C ALA A 21 14.19 -4.05 11.36
N SER A 22 13.05 -3.40 11.66
CA SER A 22 12.89 -2.49 12.79
C SER A 22 11.67 -2.84 13.64
N GLN A 23 11.75 -2.59 14.95
CA GLN A 23 10.63 -2.81 15.87
C GLN A 23 10.31 -1.53 16.64
N ASN A 24 9.02 -1.30 16.93
CA ASN A 24 8.55 -0.19 17.76
C ASN A 24 8.91 1.20 17.18
N VAL A 25 8.62 1.39 15.90
CA VAL A 25 8.89 2.65 15.18
C VAL A 25 7.65 3.54 15.21
N HIS A 26 7.84 4.81 15.59
CA HIS A 26 6.80 5.83 15.57
C HIS A 26 7.20 6.95 14.59
N ILE A 27 6.47 7.06 13.49
CA ILE A 27 6.57 8.13 12.51
C ILE A 27 5.40 9.07 12.78
N SER A 28 5.65 10.35 13.04
CA SER A 28 4.55 11.28 13.32
C SER A 28 4.81 12.69 12.83
N ASN A 29 3.75 13.38 12.41
CA ASN A 29 3.76 14.79 12.02
C ASN A 29 4.79 15.06 10.92
N CYS A 30 4.64 14.36 9.78
CA CYS A 30 5.53 14.47 8.64
C CYS A 30 4.80 15.03 7.42
N THR A 31 5.48 15.87 6.65
CA THR A 31 5.07 16.24 5.28
C THR A 31 6.13 15.77 4.31
N ILE A 32 5.73 14.89 3.39
CA ILE A 32 6.64 14.20 2.47
C ILE A 32 6.11 14.36 1.05
N ALA A 33 6.91 14.99 0.20
CA ALA A 33 6.63 15.23 -1.20
C ALA A 33 7.84 14.77 -2.01
N THR A 34 7.77 13.61 -2.64
CA THR A 34 8.92 13.01 -3.33
C THR A 34 8.50 12.34 -4.64
N GLY A 35 9.44 11.70 -5.35
CA GLY A 35 9.15 10.94 -6.56
C GLY A 35 8.93 9.45 -6.34
N ASP A 36 8.94 8.96 -5.10
CA ASP A 36 8.68 7.55 -4.77
C ASP A 36 7.81 7.42 -3.50
N ASP A 37 7.87 6.28 -2.79
CA ASP A 37 7.04 6.03 -1.62
C ASP A 37 7.24 7.11 -0.54
N CYS A 38 6.12 7.65 -0.05
CA CYS A 38 6.12 8.57 1.08
C CYS A 38 6.67 7.87 2.33
N ILE A 39 6.16 6.67 2.59
CA ILE A 39 6.65 5.75 3.60
C ILE A 39 6.64 4.35 2.99
N SER A 40 7.76 3.64 3.04
CA SER A 40 7.87 2.23 2.65
C SER A 40 8.24 1.38 3.88
N ILE A 41 7.45 0.33 4.14
CA ILE A 41 7.63 -0.59 5.28
C ILE A 41 7.92 -1.97 4.73
N VAL A 42 9.13 -2.46 4.92
CA VAL A 42 9.59 -3.74 4.36
C VAL A 42 9.87 -4.78 5.43
N THR A 43 10.30 -5.97 4.98
CA THR A 43 10.50 -7.17 5.79
C THR A 43 11.32 -6.94 7.07
N GLY A 44 11.02 -7.72 8.10
CA GLY A 44 11.62 -7.64 9.43
C GLY A 44 11.05 -6.51 10.29
N SER A 45 10.02 -5.82 9.81
CA SER A 45 9.42 -4.68 10.52
C SER A 45 8.20 -5.08 11.35
N GLN A 46 8.14 -4.65 12.61
CA GLN A 46 7.02 -4.93 13.51
C GLN A 46 6.66 -3.73 14.40
N GLN A 47 5.39 -3.58 14.77
CA GLN A 47 4.92 -2.52 15.68
C GLN A 47 5.27 -1.13 15.12
N ILE A 48 4.82 -0.87 13.90
CA ILE A 48 5.06 0.39 13.19
C ILE A 48 3.80 1.25 13.30
N ARG A 49 3.97 2.50 13.74
CA ARG A 49 2.87 3.47 13.79
C ARG A 49 3.25 4.72 13.00
N ALA A 50 2.48 5.03 11.97
CA ALA A 50 2.57 6.27 11.22
C ALA A 50 1.33 7.12 11.50
N THR A 51 1.50 8.31 12.07
CA THR A 51 0.40 9.20 12.45
C THR A 51 0.55 10.63 11.97
N ASN A 52 -0.53 11.28 11.55
CA ASN A 52 -0.51 12.67 11.10
C ASN A 52 0.49 12.87 9.94
N ILE A 53 0.28 12.15 8.84
CA ILE A 53 1.19 12.16 7.68
C ILE A 53 0.53 12.89 6.52
N THR A 54 1.22 13.85 5.93
CA THR A 54 0.85 14.45 4.64
C THR A 54 1.80 13.92 3.58
N CYS A 55 1.26 13.23 2.56
CA CYS A 55 2.02 12.70 1.43
C CYS A 55 1.53 13.35 0.13
N GLY A 56 2.44 13.73 -0.75
CA GLY A 56 2.06 14.16 -2.09
C GLY A 56 2.91 15.29 -2.66
N PRO A 57 3.39 15.16 -3.92
CA PRO A 57 3.30 14.00 -4.81
C PRO A 57 4.15 12.79 -4.34
N GLY A 58 4.09 11.66 -5.06
CA GLY A 58 4.86 10.43 -4.78
C GLY A 58 4.04 9.15 -4.96
N HIS A 59 4.55 8.01 -4.47
CA HIS A 59 3.91 6.68 -4.62
C HIS A 59 2.97 6.27 -3.48
N GLY A 60 2.75 7.14 -2.49
CA GLY A 60 1.85 6.87 -1.36
C GLY A 60 2.53 6.14 -0.22
N ILE A 61 1.75 5.44 0.61
CA ILE A 61 2.25 4.69 1.77
C ILE A 61 2.18 3.19 1.45
N SER A 62 3.35 2.54 1.41
CA SER A 62 3.50 1.16 0.94
C SER A 62 3.99 0.23 2.05
N VAL A 63 3.34 -0.93 2.18
CA VAL A 63 3.91 -2.11 2.82
C VAL A 63 4.49 -3.00 1.73
N GLY A 64 5.80 -3.12 1.70
CA GLY A 64 6.56 -3.86 0.70
C GLY A 64 7.46 -2.97 -0.19
N SER A 65 8.03 -3.50 -1.27
CA SER A 65 7.77 -4.87 -1.75
C SER A 65 8.28 -5.96 -0.81
N LEU A 66 7.51 -7.04 -0.63
CA LEU A 66 7.83 -8.15 0.27
C LEU A 66 8.11 -9.45 -0.50
N GLY A 67 9.13 -10.21 -0.08
CA GLY A 67 9.40 -11.55 -0.59
C GLY A 67 10.15 -11.61 -1.93
N SER A 68 10.87 -10.53 -2.29
CA SER A 68 11.66 -10.48 -3.52
C SER A 68 12.65 -11.63 -3.63
N LYS A 69 12.95 -12.07 -4.84
CA LYS A 69 13.89 -13.18 -5.11
C LYS A 69 13.52 -14.48 -4.38
N ASN A 70 12.22 -14.81 -4.32
CA ASN A 70 11.68 -15.98 -3.64
C ASN A 70 12.04 -16.04 -2.14
N SER A 71 12.24 -14.88 -1.51
CA SER A 71 12.61 -14.81 -0.09
C SER A 71 11.39 -14.86 0.83
N ALA A 72 11.64 -15.23 2.09
CA ALA A 72 10.65 -15.06 3.14
C ALA A 72 10.61 -13.61 3.61
N ALA A 73 9.41 -13.06 3.80
CA ALA A 73 9.21 -11.73 4.35
C ALA A 73 8.19 -11.71 5.47
N TYR A 74 8.47 -10.89 6.49
CA TYR A 74 7.64 -10.78 7.68
C TYR A 74 7.40 -9.31 8.02
N VAL A 75 6.13 -8.90 8.04
CA VAL A 75 5.69 -7.59 8.54
C VAL A 75 4.48 -7.80 9.43
N SER A 76 4.45 -7.17 10.60
CA SER A 76 3.25 -7.25 11.45
C SER A 76 3.00 -6.02 12.30
N ASP A 77 1.75 -5.84 12.70
CA ASP A 77 1.31 -4.78 13.61
C ASP A 77 1.67 -3.38 13.09
N VAL A 78 1.14 -3.07 11.90
CA VAL A 78 1.32 -1.77 11.24
C VAL A 78 0.03 -0.97 11.36
N ILE A 79 0.14 0.26 11.84
CA ILE A 79 -0.98 1.21 11.90
C ILE A 79 -0.57 2.49 11.19
N VAL A 80 -1.34 2.87 10.17
CA VAL A 80 -1.30 4.18 9.53
C VAL A 80 -2.61 4.88 9.88
N ASN A 81 -2.52 5.96 10.65
CA ASN A 81 -3.68 6.67 11.16
C ASN A 81 -3.57 8.18 10.89
N ASN A 82 -4.64 8.80 10.41
CA ASN A 82 -4.69 10.24 10.14
C ASN A 82 -3.66 10.65 9.09
N ALA A 83 -3.90 10.23 7.85
CA ALA A 83 -3.05 10.56 6.71
C ALA A 83 -3.81 11.34 5.64
N ASN A 84 -3.15 12.29 5.00
CA ASN A 84 -3.66 13.01 3.83
C ASN A 84 -2.74 12.74 2.64
N LEU A 85 -3.29 12.18 1.57
CA LEU A 85 -2.56 11.85 0.35
C LEU A 85 -3.13 12.67 -0.80
N THR A 86 -2.29 13.50 -1.43
CA THR A 86 -2.70 14.38 -2.52
C THR A 86 -1.84 14.16 -3.76
N GLY A 87 -2.46 13.88 -4.91
CA GLY A 87 -1.75 13.76 -6.19
C GLY A 87 -0.69 12.66 -6.22
N THR A 88 -0.85 11.62 -5.39
CA THR A 88 0.06 10.45 -5.38
C THR A 88 -0.41 9.40 -6.38
N THR A 89 0.53 8.60 -6.89
CA THR A 89 0.19 7.50 -7.82
C THR A 89 -0.54 6.37 -7.10
N ASN A 90 -0.33 6.19 -5.80
CA ASN A 90 -1.11 5.26 -4.97
C ASN A 90 -1.49 5.92 -3.64
N GLY A 91 -2.55 5.44 -3.01
CA GLY A 91 -2.90 5.85 -1.66
C GLY A 91 -2.18 4.96 -0.65
N VAL A 92 -2.87 3.91 -0.21
CA VAL A 92 -2.30 2.87 0.65
C VAL A 92 -2.14 1.57 -0.13
N ARG A 93 -0.94 0.99 -0.08
CA ARG A 93 -0.56 -0.12 -0.95
C ARG A 93 0.11 -1.24 -0.16
N ILE A 94 -0.25 -2.49 -0.43
CA ILE A 94 0.49 -3.67 0.00
C ILE A 94 0.97 -4.40 -1.25
N LYS A 95 2.28 -4.65 -1.36
CA LYS A 95 2.89 -5.27 -2.55
C LYS A 95 3.80 -6.43 -2.17
N THR A 96 3.54 -7.61 -2.70
CA THR A 96 4.32 -8.83 -2.44
C THR A 96 4.69 -9.51 -3.74
N TRP A 97 5.90 -10.06 -3.80
CA TRP A 97 6.42 -10.70 -4.98
C TRP A 97 5.79 -12.08 -5.23
N GLU A 98 5.58 -12.39 -6.51
CA GLU A 98 5.42 -13.78 -6.96
C GLU A 98 6.64 -14.61 -6.50
N GLY A 99 6.38 -15.83 -6.03
CA GLY A 99 7.39 -16.72 -5.47
C GLY A 99 7.82 -16.37 -4.03
N GLY A 100 7.38 -15.24 -3.48
CA GLY A 100 7.61 -14.87 -2.09
C GLY A 100 6.97 -15.84 -1.09
N SER A 101 7.39 -15.76 0.17
CA SER A 101 6.83 -16.55 1.27
C SER A 101 6.84 -15.76 2.58
N GLY A 102 6.23 -16.29 3.64
CA GLY A 102 6.13 -15.62 4.94
C GLY A 102 4.77 -14.96 5.16
N ASN A 103 4.72 -13.86 5.90
CA ASN A 103 3.46 -13.29 6.39
C ASN A 103 3.50 -11.76 6.56
N ALA A 104 2.45 -11.09 6.08
CA ALA A 104 2.15 -9.70 6.33
C ALA A 104 0.78 -9.60 7.02
N SER A 105 0.74 -9.23 8.31
CA SER A 105 -0.51 -9.32 9.07
C SER A 105 -0.74 -8.22 10.10
N ASN A 106 -1.99 -8.06 10.53
CA ASN A 106 -2.41 -7.01 11.47
C ASN A 106 -2.01 -5.62 10.95
N ILE A 107 -2.48 -5.29 9.76
CA ILE A 107 -2.20 -4.01 9.10
C ILE A 107 -3.48 -3.19 9.10
N ARG A 108 -3.41 -1.94 9.56
CA ARG A 108 -4.56 -1.06 9.66
C ARG A 108 -4.26 0.29 9.04
N PHE A 109 -5.08 0.66 8.06
CA PHE A 109 -5.11 1.98 7.45
C PHE A 109 -6.41 2.65 7.89
N GLU A 110 -6.31 3.73 8.67
CA GLU A 110 -7.48 4.39 9.24
C GLU A 110 -7.43 5.92 9.18
N ASN A 111 -8.60 6.54 9.05
CA ASN A 111 -8.77 7.99 9.02
C ASN A 111 -7.89 8.61 7.93
N ILE A 112 -8.09 8.20 6.68
CA ILE A 112 -7.27 8.63 5.55
C ILE A 112 -8.12 9.50 4.63
N PHE A 113 -7.60 10.67 4.29
CA PHE A 113 -8.16 11.51 3.25
C PHE A 113 -7.31 11.41 1.98
N MET A 114 -7.95 11.25 0.84
CA MET A 114 -7.30 11.14 -0.47
C MET A 114 -7.81 12.24 -1.39
N ASN A 115 -6.91 12.95 -2.06
CA ASN A 115 -7.26 13.96 -3.05
C ASN A 115 -6.54 13.68 -4.36
N ASN A 116 -7.32 13.33 -5.38
CA ASN A 116 -6.82 13.05 -6.73
C ASN A 116 -5.70 11.99 -6.72
N VAL A 117 -5.92 10.91 -5.97
CA VAL A 117 -4.96 9.79 -5.87
C VAL A 117 -5.24 8.80 -7.00
N GLN A 118 -4.23 8.41 -7.77
CA GLN A 118 -4.45 7.59 -8.97
C GLN A 118 -4.93 6.17 -8.65
N ASN A 119 -4.30 5.49 -7.69
CA ASN A 119 -4.71 4.16 -7.24
C ASN A 119 -4.90 4.16 -5.71
N PRO A 120 -6.09 4.54 -5.21
CA PRO A 120 -6.35 4.79 -3.79
C PRO A 120 -5.98 3.63 -2.85
N ILE A 121 -6.50 2.42 -3.08
CA ILE A 121 -6.32 1.29 -2.18
C ILE A 121 -5.91 0.06 -2.99
N ILE A 122 -4.70 -0.46 -2.76
CA ILE A 122 -4.16 -1.60 -3.51
C ILE A 122 -3.63 -2.70 -2.59
N ILE A 123 -3.94 -3.94 -2.96
CA ILE A 123 -3.16 -5.13 -2.61
C ILE A 123 -2.74 -5.81 -3.91
N ASP A 124 -1.44 -5.98 -4.11
CA ASP A 124 -0.87 -6.68 -5.26
C ASP A 124 0.07 -7.80 -4.79
N GLN A 125 -0.37 -9.05 -4.90
CA GLN A 125 0.45 -10.22 -4.61
C GLN A 125 1.14 -10.81 -5.85
N ASN A 126 0.94 -10.22 -7.03
CA ASN A 126 1.55 -10.66 -8.29
C ASN A 126 2.67 -9.69 -8.72
N TYR A 127 3.29 -9.01 -7.75
CA TYR A 127 4.33 -8.04 -8.03
C TYR A 127 5.56 -8.75 -8.60
N CYS A 128 6.13 -8.19 -9.66
CA CYS A 128 7.38 -8.66 -10.26
C CYS A 128 8.25 -7.49 -10.71
N ASP A 129 9.46 -7.78 -11.19
CA ASP A 129 10.41 -6.76 -11.62
C ASP A 129 9.89 -6.02 -12.85
N GLN A 130 9.62 -4.72 -12.69
CA GLN A 130 9.07 -3.86 -13.73
C GLN A 130 10.15 -3.33 -14.70
N ASP A 131 11.43 -3.41 -14.31
CA ASP A 131 12.57 -2.90 -15.09
C ASP A 131 13.23 -3.99 -15.96
N SER A 132 12.99 -5.25 -15.61
CA SER A 132 13.44 -6.37 -16.43
C SER A 132 12.39 -6.68 -17.49
N ASN A 133 12.78 -6.91 -18.74
CA ASN A 133 11.90 -7.48 -19.78
C ASN A 133 11.48 -8.95 -19.46
N ILE A 134 11.49 -9.34 -18.19
CA ILE A 134 11.09 -10.64 -17.68
C ILE A 134 9.65 -10.46 -17.22
N PRO A 135 8.66 -11.01 -17.94
CA PRO A 135 7.28 -10.94 -17.52
C PRO A 135 7.12 -11.64 -16.17
N CYS A 136 6.13 -11.19 -15.38
CA CYS A 136 5.69 -11.95 -14.22
C CYS A 136 5.39 -13.39 -14.66
N THR A 137 5.90 -14.36 -13.90
CA THR A 137 6.01 -15.75 -14.37
C THR A 137 4.86 -16.62 -13.91
N ASP A 138 4.03 -16.15 -12.98
CA ASP A 138 2.90 -16.90 -12.43
C ASP A 138 1.66 -16.93 -13.32
N ASN A 139 1.82 -17.42 -14.54
CA ASN A 139 0.76 -17.45 -15.55
C ASN A 139 -0.43 -18.38 -15.19
N ASP A 140 -0.26 -19.31 -14.23
CA ASP A 140 -1.28 -20.27 -13.80
C ASP A 140 -1.76 -20.06 -12.35
N GLY A 141 -1.23 -19.07 -11.64
CA GLY A 141 -1.55 -18.76 -10.24
C GLY A 141 -1.00 -19.80 -9.25
N SER A 142 0.05 -20.54 -9.62
CA SER A 142 0.66 -21.60 -8.82
C SER A 142 1.84 -21.13 -7.97
N ALA A 143 2.38 -19.93 -8.23
CA ALA A 143 3.47 -19.36 -7.46
C ALA A 143 3.05 -19.12 -6.00
N SER A 144 4.03 -19.18 -5.10
CA SER A 144 3.80 -18.74 -3.73
C SER A 144 3.74 -17.23 -3.64
N ALA A 145 3.15 -16.71 -2.58
CA ALA A 145 3.24 -15.30 -2.22
C ALA A 145 3.36 -15.19 -0.71
N VAL A 146 3.73 -13.99 -0.23
CA VAL A 146 3.65 -13.67 1.19
C VAL A 146 2.18 -13.72 1.60
N GLN A 147 1.82 -14.48 2.64
CA GLN A 147 0.44 -14.54 3.11
C GLN A 147 0.03 -13.17 3.67
N ILE A 148 -1.02 -12.57 3.10
CA ILE A 148 -1.64 -11.36 3.63
C ILE A 148 -2.85 -11.75 4.47
N ARG A 149 -2.92 -11.28 5.71
CA ARG A 149 -4.04 -11.59 6.61
C ARG A 149 -4.34 -10.46 7.58
N ASN A 150 -5.62 -10.26 7.90
CA ASN A 150 -6.07 -9.27 8.87
C ASN A 150 -5.59 -7.86 8.50
N VAL A 151 -6.13 -7.37 7.39
CA VAL A 151 -5.90 -6.00 6.90
C VAL A 151 -7.21 -5.23 7.00
N THR A 152 -7.18 -4.10 7.69
CA THR A 152 -8.36 -3.23 7.84
C THR A 152 -8.13 -1.89 7.18
N TYR A 153 -9.05 -1.51 6.30
CA TYR A 153 -9.20 -0.19 5.73
C TYR A 153 -10.46 0.43 6.32
N VAL A 154 -10.35 1.54 7.04
CA VAL A 154 -11.50 2.14 7.72
C VAL A 154 -11.49 3.65 7.72
N ASN A 155 -12.64 4.26 7.46
CA ASN A 155 -12.79 5.72 7.41
C ASN A 155 -11.78 6.33 6.41
N ILE A 156 -11.89 5.91 5.14
CA ILE A 156 -11.07 6.41 4.04
C ILE A 156 -11.98 7.19 3.09
N THR A 157 -11.70 8.47 2.89
CA THR A 157 -12.60 9.37 2.13
C THR A 157 -11.85 10.19 1.10
N GLY A 158 -12.57 10.68 0.08
CA GLY A 158 -12.06 11.67 -0.86
C GLY A 158 -12.16 11.25 -2.32
N THR A 159 -11.14 11.52 -3.13
CA THR A 159 -11.22 11.44 -4.59
C THR A 159 -10.12 10.59 -5.23
N SER A 160 -10.53 9.78 -6.21
CA SER A 160 -9.68 8.96 -7.08
C SER A 160 -9.47 9.68 -8.42
N ALA A 161 -8.24 9.63 -8.93
CA ALA A 161 -7.91 10.09 -10.28
C ALA A 161 -8.18 9.03 -11.35
N SER A 162 -8.46 7.78 -10.96
CA SER A 162 -8.84 6.69 -11.85
C SER A 162 -10.23 6.11 -11.50
N PRO A 163 -10.91 5.42 -12.44
CA PRO A 163 -12.19 4.79 -12.16
C PRO A 163 -12.12 3.67 -11.12
N GLU A 164 -11.04 2.88 -11.09
CA GLU A 164 -10.85 1.78 -10.14
C GLU A 164 -10.16 2.30 -8.87
N ALA A 165 -10.94 2.48 -7.79
CA ALA A 165 -10.39 3.01 -6.54
C ALA A 165 -9.79 1.93 -5.64
N ILE A 166 -10.34 0.70 -5.70
CA ILE A 166 -9.90 -0.43 -4.88
C ILE A 166 -9.52 -1.58 -5.80
N ASN A 167 -8.27 -2.03 -5.70
CA ASN A 167 -7.79 -3.20 -6.43
C ASN A 167 -7.11 -4.18 -5.46
N PHE A 168 -7.77 -5.31 -5.20
CA PHE A 168 -7.19 -6.42 -4.45
C PHE A 168 -6.90 -7.57 -5.40
N ASN A 169 -5.66 -7.64 -5.87
CA ASN A 169 -5.16 -8.71 -6.72
C ASN A 169 -4.36 -9.72 -5.90
N CYS A 170 -5.07 -10.62 -5.23
CA CYS A 170 -4.47 -11.60 -4.34
C CYS A 170 -4.09 -12.90 -5.07
N SER A 171 -3.08 -13.60 -4.54
CA SER A 171 -2.61 -14.88 -5.06
C SER A 171 -3.71 -15.94 -4.95
N LYS A 172 -3.87 -16.76 -5.99
CA LYS A 172 -4.80 -17.89 -5.96
C LYS A 172 -4.39 -18.94 -4.92
N LYS A 173 -3.09 -19.14 -4.72
CA LYS A 173 -2.53 -20.12 -3.78
C LYS A 173 -2.44 -19.61 -2.36
N TYR A 174 -2.22 -18.31 -2.19
CA TYR A 174 -2.14 -17.62 -0.90
C TYR A 174 -3.13 -16.46 -0.85
N PRO A 175 -4.44 -16.74 -0.91
CA PRO A 175 -5.47 -15.73 -0.97
C PRO A 175 -5.42 -14.80 0.25
N CYS A 176 -5.83 -13.55 0.06
CA CYS A 176 -5.94 -12.59 1.14
C CYS A 176 -7.05 -13.02 2.11
N GLN A 177 -6.74 -13.00 3.41
CA GLN A 177 -7.64 -13.45 4.48
C GLN A 177 -8.01 -12.29 5.38
N GLU A 178 -9.27 -12.26 5.85
CA GLU A 178 -9.72 -11.31 6.88
C GLU A 178 -9.48 -9.84 6.46
N ILE A 179 -9.82 -9.52 5.22
CA ILE A 179 -9.78 -8.14 4.72
C ILE A 179 -11.07 -7.44 5.12
N VAL A 180 -10.95 -6.29 5.79
CA VAL A 180 -12.08 -5.46 6.20
C VAL A 180 -11.98 -4.12 5.47
N VAL A 181 -13.05 -3.74 4.79
CA VAL A 181 -13.23 -2.42 4.17
C VAL A 181 -14.50 -1.85 4.77
N GLN A 182 -14.37 -0.77 5.55
CA GLN A 182 -15.47 -0.18 6.29
C GLN A 182 -15.44 1.34 6.16
N ASP A 183 -16.57 1.99 5.93
CA ASP A 183 -16.64 3.46 5.86
C ASP A 183 -15.63 4.04 4.85
N VAL A 184 -15.55 3.42 3.66
CA VAL A 184 -14.71 3.89 2.55
C VAL A 184 -15.59 4.58 1.52
N ASP A 185 -15.38 5.88 1.33
CA ASP A 185 -16.19 6.76 0.50
C ASP A 185 -15.30 7.54 -0.48
N LEU A 186 -15.09 6.96 -1.67
CA LEU A 186 -14.22 7.49 -2.72
C LEU A 186 -15.01 7.78 -3.99
N PHE A 187 -14.72 8.91 -4.63
CA PHE A 187 -15.41 9.35 -5.86
C PHE A 187 -14.40 9.70 -6.96
N SER A 188 -14.82 9.64 -8.21
CA SER A 188 -13.96 10.09 -9.31
C SER A 188 -13.90 11.63 -9.39
N GLY A 189 -12.69 12.17 -9.58
CA GLY A 189 -12.44 13.60 -9.82
C GLY A 189 -12.68 14.52 -8.60
N GLU A 190 -12.25 15.79 -8.71
CA GLU A 190 -12.20 16.76 -7.60
C GLU A 190 -13.57 17.24 -7.06
N ASN A 191 -14.67 16.97 -7.77
CA ASN A 191 -16.02 17.50 -7.46
C ASN A 191 -17.03 16.42 -7.02
N GLY A 192 -16.58 15.27 -6.50
CA GLY A 192 -17.49 14.20 -6.08
C GLY A 192 -18.27 13.64 -7.25
N GLY A 193 -17.56 13.26 -8.31
CA GLY A 193 -18.11 12.83 -9.59
C GLY A 193 -18.82 11.48 -9.53
N GLN A 194 -18.51 10.60 -10.48
CA GLN A 194 -19.16 9.29 -10.57
C GLN A 194 -18.64 8.33 -9.49
N SER A 195 -19.46 7.33 -9.16
CA SER A 195 -19.05 6.17 -8.37
C SER A 195 -17.80 5.55 -8.97
N VAL A 196 -16.88 5.15 -8.10
CA VAL A 196 -15.68 4.39 -8.46
C VAL A 196 -15.95 2.88 -8.41
N GLU A 197 -15.05 2.12 -9.01
CA GLU A 197 -15.10 0.67 -9.09
C GLU A 197 -14.15 0.03 -8.07
N ALA A 198 -14.47 -1.21 -7.70
CA ALA A 198 -13.64 -2.06 -6.87
C ALA A 198 -13.48 -3.43 -7.53
N SER A 199 -12.23 -3.90 -7.65
CA SER A 199 -11.88 -5.22 -8.15
C SER A 199 -11.24 -6.05 -7.04
N CYS A 200 -11.71 -7.28 -6.87
CA CYS A 200 -11.26 -8.20 -5.82
C CYS A 200 -11.09 -9.59 -6.40
N ILE A 201 -9.85 -10.09 -6.40
CA ILE A 201 -9.46 -11.40 -6.91
C ILE A 201 -8.82 -12.18 -5.76
N ASN A 202 -9.32 -13.39 -5.50
CA ASN A 202 -8.83 -14.31 -4.46
C ASN A 202 -8.79 -13.69 -3.05
N VAL A 203 -9.78 -12.86 -2.71
CA VAL A 203 -10.04 -12.41 -1.33
C VAL A 203 -11.05 -13.36 -0.71
N ILE A 204 -10.72 -13.96 0.44
CA ILE A 204 -11.63 -14.86 1.16
C ILE A 204 -12.64 -14.01 1.95
N PRO A 205 -13.96 -14.15 1.68
CA PRO A 205 -14.99 -13.50 2.47
C PRO A 205 -14.98 -13.98 3.93
N GLN A 206 -15.32 -13.09 4.87
CA GLN A 206 -15.57 -13.47 6.26
C GLN A 206 -16.92 -14.17 6.42
#